data_AF-A0A4Q8QHQ9-F1
#
_entry.id   AF-A0A4Q8QHQ9-F1
#
_cell.length_a   1.000
_cell.length_b   1.000
_cell.length_c   1.000
_cell.angle_alpha   90.00
_cell.angle_beta   90.00
_cell.angle_gamma   90.00
#
_symmetry.space_group_name_H-M   'P 1'
#
loop_
_entity.id
_entity.type
_entity.pdbx_description
1 polymer ?
#
loop_
_entity_poly.entity_id
_entity_poly.type
_entity_poly.pdbx_seq_one_letter_code
_entity_poly.pdbx_strand_id
1 'polypeptide(L)'
;REAQVARGREKLPSILGTPAPGETADGETFDGETEVATFPGDLPADPEELFRGTFRGLSSATADKADYRFLRFRPPKLVREGDEEPALPHIRLDRALQFLIGDRLQ
;
A
#
# COMPACT_ATOMS: atom_id res chain seq x y z
N ARG A 1 -4.59 -1.72 -6.32
CA ARG A 1 -4.16 -2.31 -7.61
C ARG A 1 -2.84 -1.66 -8.01
N GLU A 2 -2.03 -2.30 -8.85
CA GLU A 2 -0.77 -1.71 -9.34
C GLU A 2 -0.98 -0.98 -10.67
N ALA A 3 -0.24 0.10 -10.90
CA ALA A 3 -0.22 0.85 -12.15
C ALA A 3 1.11 1.55 -12.40
N GLN A 4 1.30 2.07 -13.61
CA GLN A 4 2.39 2.98 -13.94
C GLN A 4 1.81 4.33 -14.34
N VAL A 5 2.28 5.40 -13.70
CA VAL A 5 1.89 6.78 -14.02
C VAL A 5 3.06 7.46 -14.73
N ALA A 6 2.79 8.07 -15.88
CA ALA A 6 3.78 8.87 -16.60
C ALA A 6 3.79 10.30 -16.06
N ARG A 7 4.93 10.78 -15.57
CA ARG A 7 5.14 12.18 -15.15
C ARG A 7 6.35 12.74 -15.89
N GLY A 8 6.10 13.63 -16.85
CA GLY A 8 7.17 14.11 -17.74
C GLY A 8 7.78 12.96 -18.56
N ARG A 9 9.06 12.65 -18.32
CA ARG A 9 9.76 11.53 -18.97
C ARG A 9 9.83 10.27 -18.10
N GLU A 10 9.38 10.34 -16.86
CA GLU A 10 9.50 9.25 -15.88
C GLU A 10 8.23 8.40 -15.83
N LYS A 11 8.40 7.10 -15.57
CA LYS A 11 7.32 6.15 -15.29
C LYS A 11 7.41 5.75 -13.83
N LEU A 12 6.44 6.18 -13.04
CA LEU A 12 6.43 5.96 -11.59
C LEU A 12 5.56 4.75 -11.24
N PRO A 13 6.10 3.74 -10.53
CA PRO A 13 5.32 2.60 -10.05
C PRO A 13 4.33 3.08 -8.99
N SER A 14 3.04 3.10 -9.34
CA SER A 14 2.01 3.73 -8.53
C SER A 14 0.99 2.72 -8.04
N ILE A 15 0.42 2.99 -6.87
CA ILE A 15 -0.65 2.20 -6.29
C ILE A 15 -1.97 2.91 -6.55
N LEU A 16 -2.91 2.20 -7.15
CA LEU A 16 -4.30 2.62 -7.35
C LEU A 16 -5.16 2.18 -6.16
N GLY A 17 -5.91 3.12 -5.61
CA GLY A 17 -6.95 2.84 -4.64
C GLY A 17 -7.69 4.10 -4.21
N THR A 18 -8.72 3.91 -3.39
CA THR A 18 -9.48 5.00 -2.78
C THR A 18 -8.90 5.30 -1.40
N PRO A 19 -8.28 6.48 -1.16
CA PRO A 19 -7.77 6.83 0.16
C PRO A 19 -8.90 6.92 1.18
N ALA A 20 -8.59 6.78 2.47
CA ALA A 20 -9.56 6.98 3.53
C ALA A 20 -9.96 8.47 3.63
N PRO A 21 -11.20 8.78 4.04
CA PRO A 21 -11.63 10.17 4.18
C PRO A 21 -10.77 10.92 5.19
N GLY A 22 -10.32 12.12 4.83
CA GLY A 22 -9.46 12.96 5.66
C GLY A 22 -7.96 12.66 5.57
N GLU A 23 -7.56 11.66 4.79
CA GLU A 23 -6.15 11.49 4.41
C GLU A 23 -5.69 12.68 3.56
N THR A 24 -4.41 13.05 3.70
CA THR A 24 -3.84 14.20 2.97
C THR A 24 -2.56 13.83 2.24
N ALA A 25 -2.44 14.29 0.99
CA ALA A 25 -1.20 14.22 0.22
C ALA A 25 -0.97 15.51 -0.57
N ASP A 26 0.24 16.06 -0.50
CA ASP A 26 0.68 17.25 -1.24
C ASP A 26 -0.27 18.46 -1.12
N GLY A 27 -0.94 18.60 0.03
CA GLY A 27 -1.91 19.67 0.29
C GLY A 27 -3.34 19.37 -0.19
N GLU A 28 -3.57 18.22 -0.82
CA GLU A 28 -4.88 17.70 -1.18
C GLU A 28 -5.45 16.83 -0.05
N THR A 29 -6.74 16.99 0.24
CA THR A 29 -7.47 16.17 1.23
C THR A 29 -8.44 15.27 0.49
N PHE A 30 -8.37 13.96 0.76
CA PHE A 30 -9.20 12.97 0.07
C PHE A 30 -10.57 12.81 0.74
N ASP A 31 -11.60 12.66 -0.11
CA ASP A 31 -13.01 12.55 0.27
C ASP A 31 -13.42 11.13 0.72
N GLY A 32 -12.60 10.13 0.45
CA GLY A 32 -12.91 8.73 0.75
C GLY A 32 -13.63 8.00 -0.39
N GLU A 33 -13.96 8.64 -1.50
CA GLU A 33 -14.73 8.05 -2.61
C GLU A 33 -13.93 8.07 -3.92
N THR A 34 -13.08 9.07 -4.11
CA THR A 34 -12.28 9.25 -5.32
C THR A 34 -11.12 8.26 -5.37
N GLU A 35 -11.00 7.51 -6.47
CA GLU A 35 -9.85 6.64 -6.73
C GLU A 35 -8.67 7.48 -7.23
N VAL A 36 -7.49 7.25 -6.66
CA VAL A 36 -6.26 7.96 -7.01
C VAL A 36 -5.14 6.98 -7.30
N ALA A 37 -4.15 7.44 -8.07
CA ALA A 37 -2.88 6.75 -8.26
C ALA A 37 -1.80 7.48 -7.45
N THR A 38 -1.19 6.78 -6.51
CA THR A 38 -0.18 7.36 -5.61
C THR A 38 1.17 6.70 -5.82
N PHE A 39 2.21 7.50 -6.03
CA PHE A 39 3.60 7.07 -5.94
C PHE A 39 4.07 7.24 -4.49
N PRO A 40 4.34 6.16 -3.75
CA PRO A 40 4.72 6.25 -2.33
C PRO A 40 6.19 6.69 -2.11
N GLY A 41 6.96 6.83 -3.19
CA GLY A 41 8.41 7.00 -3.13
C GLY A 41 9.16 5.67 -3.23
N ASP A 42 10.47 5.76 -3.35
CA ASP A 42 11.35 4.60 -3.42
C ASP A 42 11.80 4.18 -2.01
N LEU A 43 11.80 2.87 -1.76
CA LEU A 43 12.41 2.32 -0.57
C LEU A 43 13.94 2.39 -0.70
N PRO A 44 14.69 2.48 0.42
CA PRO A 44 16.13 2.49 0.39
C PRO A 44 16.66 1.17 -0.18
N ALA A 45 17.82 1.23 -0.84
CA ALA A 45 18.44 0.06 -1.46
C ALA A 45 18.85 -1.00 -0.42
N ASP A 46 19.27 -0.56 0.78
CA ASP A 46 19.51 -1.41 1.94
C ASP A 46 18.33 -1.30 2.93
N PRO A 47 17.51 -2.35 3.08
CA PRO A 47 16.41 -2.36 4.04
C PRO A 47 16.86 -2.20 5.50
N GLU A 48 18.10 -2.58 5.86
CA GLU A 48 18.59 -2.44 7.24
C GLU A 48 18.62 -0.98 7.69
N GLU A 49 18.77 -0.03 6.77
CA GLU A 49 18.78 1.40 7.08
C GLU A 49 17.49 1.85 7.78
N LEU A 50 16.34 1.22 7.46
CA LEU A 50 15.07 1.51 8.11
C LEU A 50 15.03 1.08 9.59
N PHE A 51 15.88 0.13 9.99
CA PHE A 51 15.88 -0.44 11.34
C PHE A 51 16.97 0.14 12.25
N ARG A 52 17.87 1.00 11.73
CA ARG A 52 18.95 1.65 12.50
C ARG A 52 18.47 2.76 13.46
N GLY A 53 17.16 2.87 13.70
CA GLY A 53 16.57 3.73 14.73
C GLY A 53 16.31 5.18 14.32
N THR A 54 16.66 5.56 13.09
CA THR A 54 16.41 6.91 12.56
C THR A 54 15.08 7.03 11.82
N PHE A 55 14.48 5.89 11.43
CA PHE A 55 13.24 5.87 10.64
C PHE A 55 12.03 6.35 11.45
N ARG A 56 11.36 7.37 10.94
CA ARG A 56 10.10 7.91 11.43
C ARG A 56 8.96 7.43 10.54
N GLY A 57 8.30 6.35 10.95
CA GLY A 57 7.04 5.90 10.35
C GLY A 57 5.82 6.60 10.96
N LEU A 58 4.66 6.39 10.36
CA LEU A 58 3.36 6.91 10.85
C LEU A 58 2.96 6.44 12.26
N SER A 59 3.60 5.39 12.80
CA SER A 59 3.44 4.96 14.19
C SER A 59 4.21 5.81 15.20
N SER A 60 5.21 6.56 14.73
CA SER A 60 6.16 7.32 15.55
C SER A 60 6.15 8.83 15.30
N ALA A 61 5.59 9.28 14.17
CA ALA A 61 5.52 10.67 13.76
C ALA A 61 4.20 10.97 13.05
N THR A 62 3.80 12.24 13.07
CA THR A 62 2.69 12.75 12.26
C THR A 62 3.03 12.68 10.77
N ALA A 63 2.02 12.65 9.89
CA ALA A 63 2.19 12.45 8.45
C ALA A 63 3.13 13.48 7.78
N ASP A 64 3.25 14.68 8.34
CA ASP A 64 4.16 15.75 7.90
C ASP A 64 5.62 15.54 8.32
N LYS A 65 5.89 14.65 9.28
CA LYS A 65 7.21 14.39 9.88
C LYS A 65 7.69 12.96 9.66
N ALA A 66 6.91 12.14 8.96
CA ALA A 66 7.28 10.78 8.62
C ALA A 66 8.24 10.79 7.41
N ASP A 67 9.25 9.90 7.44
CA ASP A 67 10.21 9.80 6.34
C ASP A 67 9.58 9.20 5.07
N TYR A 68 8.56 8.35 5.26
CA TYR A 68 7.71 7.85 4.18
C TYR A 68 6.24 8.09 4.53
N ARG A 69 5.49 8.63 3.56
CA ARG A 69 4.06 8.86 3.70
C ARG A 69 3.29 7.79 2.94
N PHE A 70 2.65 6.90 3.70
CA PHE A 70 1.76 5.88 3.17
C PHE A 70 0.31 6.30 3.34
N LEU A 71 -0.43 6.44 2.25
CA LEU A 71 -1.87 6.66 2.32
C LEU A 71 -2.57 5.40 2.86
N ARG A 72 -3.54 5.61 3.75
CA ARG A 72 -4.45 4.54 4.15
C ARG A 72 -5.53 4.42 3.09
N PHE A 73 -5.63 3.25 2.46
CA PHE A 73 -6.65 2.97 1.47
C PHE A 73 -7.86 2.28 2.09
N ARG A 74 -9.06 2.57 1.57
CA ARG A 74 -10.27 1.82 1.88
C ARG A 74 -10.17 0.39 1.33
N PRO A 75 -10.84 -0.58 1.96
CA PRO A 75 -10.93 -1.94 1.41
C PRO A 75 -11.42 -1.93 -0.05
N PRO A 76 -10.85 -2.78 -0.91
CA PRO A 76 -11.29 -2.85 -2.30
C PRO A 76 -12.74 -3.35 -2.39
N LYS A 77 -13.49 -2.82 -3.35
CA LYS A 77 -14.82 -3.34 -3.67
C LYS A 77 -14.67 -4.75 -4.22
N LEU A 78 -15.32 -5.73 -3.59
CA LEU A 78 -15.30 -7.11 -4.05
C LEU A 78 -16.19 -7.25 -5.28
N VAL A 79 -15.58 -7.62 -6.40
CA VAL A 79 -16.31 -7.93 -7.63
C VAL A 79 -16.67 -9.41 -7.57
N ARG A 80 -17.96 -9.72 -7.64
CA ARG A 80 -18.43 -11.10 -7.81
C ARG A 80 -18.31 -11.47 -9.28
N GLU A 81 -17.44 -12.42 -9.60
CA GLU A 81 -17.45 -13.09 -10.90
C GLU A 81 -18.21 -14.41 -10.74
N GLY A 82 -19.43 -14.48 -11.27
CA GLY A 82 -20.27 -15.68 -11.16
C GLY A 82 -20.99 -15.85 -9.82
N ASP A 83 -21.30 -17.10 -9.48
CA ASP A 83 -22.09 -17.49 -8.29
C ASP A 83 -21.21 -17.83 -7.07
N GLU A 84 -19.88 -17.75 -7.22
CA GLU A 84 -18.92 -18.03 -6.15
C GLU A 84 -18.69 -16.81 -5.24
N GLU A 85 -18.31 -17.07 -3.99
CA GLU A 85 -17.91 -16.00 -3.08
C GLU A 85 -16.61 -15.32 -3.57
N PRO A 86 -16.58 -13.98 -3.62
CA PRO A 86 -15.43 -13.26 -4.16
C PRO A 86 -14.21 -13.46 -3.25
N ALA A 87 -13.13 -13.98 -3.81
CA ALA A 87 -11.88 -14.16 -3.09
C ALA A 87 -11.27 -12.82 -2.68
N LEU A 88 -10.78 -12.74 -1.45
CA LEU A 88 -10.06 -11.56 -0.97
C LEU A 88 -8.70 -11.45 -1.65
N PRO A 89 -8.39 -10.33 -2.33
CA PRO A 89 -7.06 -10.11 -2.88
C PRO A 89 -6.06 -10.02 -1.73
N HIS A 90 -4.95 -10.74 -1.85
CA HIS A 90 -3.91 -10.81 -0.83
C HIS A 90 -2.53 -10.79 -1.47
N ILE A 91 -1.53 -10.39 -0.67
CA ILE A 91 -0.13 -10.38 -1.08
C ILE A 91 0.60 -11.40 -0.22
N ARG A 92 1.16 -12.44 -0.85
CA ARG A 92 2.04 -13.43 -0.23
C ARG A 92 1.44 -14.21 0.97
N LEU A 93 0.11 -14.31 1.05
CA LEU A 93 -0.56 -15.11 2.09
C LEU A 93 -0.20 -16.60 1.97
N ASP A 94 -0.09 -17.10 0.74
CA ASP A 94 0.45 -18.42 0.40
C ASP A 94 1.78 -18.70 1.09
N ARG A 95 2.73 -17.76 1.01
CA ARG A 95 4.05 -17.92 1.63
C ARG A 95 4.00 -17.83 3.15
N ALA A 96 3.10 -17.01 3.70
CA ALA A 96 2.85 -16.97 5.14
C ALA A 96 2.30 -18.30 5.64
N LEU A 97 1.31 -18.88 4.94
CA LEU A 97 0.74 -20.19 5.26
C LEU A 97 1.80 -21.28 5.15
N GLN A 98 2.59 -21.30 4.09
CA GLN A 98 3.68 -22.27 3.92
C GLN A 98 4.69 -22.21 5.07
N PHE A 99 5.05 -21.01 5.54
CA PHE A 99 5.98 -20.84 6.65
C PHE A 99 5.38 -21.30 8.00
N LEU A 100 4.10 -21.01 8.24
CA LEU A 100 3.46 -21.25 9.53
C LEU A 100 2.99 -22.70 9.73
N ILE A 101 2.47 -23.33 8.67
CA ILE A 101 1.80 -24.64 8.76
C ILE A 101 2.17 -25.61 7.63
N GLY A 102 3.00 -25.20 6.67
CA GLY A 102 3.31 -26.03 5.49
C GLY A 102 4.06 -27.32 5.81
N ASP A 103 4.76 -27.39 6.94
CA ASP A 103 5.40 -28.59 7.47
C ASP A 103 4.41 -29.65 7.99
N ARG A 104 3.21 -29.22 8.42
CA ARG A 104 2.16 -30.10 8.95
C ARG A 104 1.17 -30.61 7.91
N LEU A 105 1.23 -30.09 6.68
CA LEU A 105 0.29 -30.42 5.59
C LEU A 105 0.92 -31.34 4.53
N GLN A 106 2.08 -31.94 4.83
CA GLN A 106 2.75 -32.92 3.97
C GLN A 106 2.07 -34.30 4.00
#